data_AF-A0A7C6BFG2-F1
#
_entry.id   AF-A0A7C6BFG2-F1
#
_cell.length_a   1.000
_cell.length_b   1.000
_cell.length_c   1.000
_cell.angle_alpha   90.00
_cell.angle_beta   90.00
_cell.angle_gamma   90.00
#
_symmetry.space_group_name_H-M   'P 1'
#
loop_
_entity.id
_entity.type
_entity.pdbx_description
1 polymer ?
#
loop_
_entity_poly.entity_id
_entity_poly.type
_entity_poly.pdbx_seq_one_letter_code
_entity_poly.pdbx_strand_id
1 'polypeptide(L)'
;MIGALVFFLQMSFLPAVSFLGTGIILFPVLLLLVVALAGIVPAFFCLVLILIASKTVYGNGGLWLAVYLLPMTAAFATCLEMRVPFFKTAAIVLGTFIVSMLVVFIALQREAGGNLYEAIAKEAITGLENFPARDNLLYTFWRGGLLSHGQEAESQLFESTQYGGWTFKPEVIAEFYKQISARITALTASLLPGLLTSYTITTAFAGTGLAIKLATRYDTAPSLDMPPFSKWFISRSLGRRMSVLALGYLMTILTANPVFRIAGQMMYNVFFAFYAIQGMSYLNYIMKRRGTRPVFRFILLLLLFMILSPVAMILGVYDQVMDPRKLRVDENSKLPFER
;
A
#
# COMPACT_ATOMS: atom_id res chain seq x y z
N MET A 1 -2.15 6.37 -21.09
CA MET A 1 -1.18 6.06 -20.01
C MET A 1 -1.51 4.75 -19.28
N ILE A 2 -2.70 4.59 -18.67
CA ILE A 2 -3.07 3.33 -17.97
C ILE A 2 -3.08 2.13 -18.91
N GLY A 3 -3.64 2.26 -20.12
CA GLY A 3 -3.60 1.18 -21.12
C GLY A 3 -2.18 0.76 -21.51
N ALA A 4 -1.24 1.71 -21.62
CA ALA A 4 0.16 1.41 -21.88
C ALA A 4 0.83 0.72 -20.68
N LEU A 5 0.55 1.16 -19.45
CA LEU A 5 1.02 0.50 -18.23
C LEU A 5 0.52 -0.94 -18.15
N VAL A 6 -0.78 -1.16 -18.39
CA VAL A 6 -1.40 -2.49 -18.41
C VAL A 6 -0.74 -3.38 -19.47
N PHE A 7 -0.53 -2.86 -20.68
CA PHE A 7 0.16 -3.56 -21.75
C PHE A 7 1.60 -3.96 -21.37
N PHE A 8 2.39 -3.03 -20.82
CA PHE A 8 3.77 -3.34 -20.39
C PHE A 8 3.83 -4.32 -19.22
N LEU A 9 2.86 -4.28 -18.30
CA LEU A 9 2.77 -5.26 -17.20
C LEU A 9 2.43 -6.66 -17.71
N GLN A 10 1.63 -6.78 -18.76
CA GLN A 10 1.33 -8.06 -19.40
C GLN A 10 2.51 -8.62 -20.20
N MET A 11 3.35 -7.75 -20.74
CA MET A 11 4.56 -8.12 -21.50
C MET A 11 5.77 -8.36 -20.59
N SER A 12 5.62 -8.31 -19.26
CA SER A 12 6.73 -8.52 -18.35
C SER A 12 7.12 -10.00 -18.27
N PHE A 13 8.34 -10.27 -17.81
CA PHE A 13 8.85 -11.64 -17.65
C PHE A 13 8.03 -12.48 -16.65
N LEU A 14 7.36 -11.81 -15.69
CA LEU A 14 6.46 -12.43 -14.71
C LEU A 14 5.17 -11.59 -14.62
N PRO A 15 4.25 -11.72 -15.59
CA PRO A 15 3.05 -10.88 -15.68
C PRO A 15 2.22 -10.93 -14.41
N ALA A 16 2.07 -12.12 -13.81
CA ALA A 16 1.34 -12.33 -12.57
C ALA A 16 1.97 -11.61 -11.36
N VAL A 17 3.29 -11.53 -11.26
CA VAL A 17 3.96 -10.85 -10.14
C VAL A 17 3.96 -9.34 -10.36
N SER A 18 4.25 -8.91 -11.59
CA SER A 18 4.24 -7.49 -11.97
C SER A 18 2.86 -6.86 -11.84
N PHE A 19 1.81 -7.57 -12.27
CA PHE A 19 0.44 -7.07 -12.23
C PHE A 19 -0.13 -7.09 -10.80
N LEU A 20 0.25 -8.04 -9.94
CA LEU A 20 -0.14 -8.03 -8.52
C LEU A 20 0.53 -6.86 -7.79
N GLY A 21 1.86 -6.76 -7.86
CA GLY A 21 2.61 -5.72 -7.14
C GLY A 21 2.29 -4.31 -7.62
N THR A 22 2.18 -4.13 -8.94
CA THR A 22 1.89 -2.81 -9.53
C THR A 22 0.40 -2.50 -9.49
N GLY A 23 -0.46 -3.48 -9.73
CA GLY A 23 -1.90 -3.28 -9.83
C GLY A 23 -2.58 -3.05 -8.50
N ILE A 24 -2.19 -3.78 -7.44
CA ILE A 24 -2.72 -3.55 -6.09
C ILE A 24 -2.40 -2.14 -5.60
N ILE A 25 -1.19 -1.64 -5.89
CA ILE A 25 -0.67 -0.39 -5.32
C ILE A 25 -0.98 0.83 -6.20
N LEU A 26 -0.83 0.74 -7.52
CA LEU A 26 -0.96 1.90 -8.41
C LEU A 26 -2.37 2.11 -8.95
N PHE A 27 -3.12 1.04 -9.27
CA PHE A 27 -4.44 1.21 -9.91
C PHE A 27 -5.43 2.02 -9.08
N PRO A 28 -5.52 1.86 -7.74
CA PRO A 28 -6.33 2.73 -6.90
C PRO A 28 -6.05 4.22 -7.11
N VAL A 29 -4.78 4.62 -7.00
CA VAL A 29 -4.37 6.02 -7.13
C VAL A 29 -4.61 6.53 -8.55
N LEU A 30 -4.29 5.71 -9.56
CA LEU A 30 -4.48 6.06 -10.97
C LEU A 30 -5.97 6.23 -11.32
N LEU A 31 -6.86 5.41 -10.78
CA LEU A 31 -8.30 5.55 -11.00
C LEU A 31 -8.84 6.81 -10.32
N LEU A 32 -8.41 7.14 -9.10
CA LEU A 32 -8.75 8.42 -8.47
C LEU A 32 -8.30 9.62 -9.34
N LEU A 33 -7.09 9.56 -9.89
CA LEU A 33 -6.57 10.57 -10.82
C LEU A 33 -7.42 10.68 -12.10
N VAL A 34 -7.77 9.55 -12.72
CA VAL A 34 -8.56 9.55 -13.96
C VAL A 34 -9.96 10.07 -13.72
N VAL A 35 -10.63 9.68 -12.62
CA VAL A 35 -11.95 10.21 -12.27
C VAL A 35 -11.87 11.73 -12.11
N ALA A 36 -10.88 12.25 -11.39
CA ALA A 36 -10.77 13.68 -11.15
C ALA A 36 -10.35 14.50 -12.38
N LEU A 37 -9.54 13.94 -13.28
CA LEU A 37 -8.97 14.67 -14.42
C LEU A 37 -9.73 14.48 -15.73
N ALA A 38 -10.36 13.33 -15.91
CA ALA A 38 -11.00 12.93 -17.17
C ALA A 38 -12.48 12.55 -17.00
N GLY A 39 -12.97 12.44 -15.76
CA GLY A 39 -14.37 12.11 -15.46
C GLY A 39 -14.66 10.61 -15.40
N ILE A 40 -15.94 10.30 -15.22
CA ILE A 40 -16.44 8.95 -14.92
C ILE A 40 -16.29 8.00 -16.13
N VAL A 41 -16.60 8.48 -17.34
CA VAL A 41 -16.59 7.62 -18.54
C VAL A 41 -15.19 7.09 -18.85
N PRO A 42 -14.12 7.90 -18.90
CA PRO A 42 -12.76 7.38 -19.09
C PRO A 42 -12.28 6.49 -17.94
N ALA A 43 -12.71 6.76 -16.71
CA ALA A 43 -12.39 5.91 -15.56
C ALA A 43 -13.02 4.52 -15.69
N PHE A 44 -14.27 4.44 -16.17
CA PHE A 44 -14.95 3.18 -16.46
C PHE A 44 -14.21 2.38 -17.54
N PHE A 45 -13.82 3.01 -18.64
CA PHE A 45 -13.02 2.33 -19.68
C PHE A 45 -11.67 1.85 -19.15
N CYS A 46 -10.99 2.64 -18.31
CA CYS A 46 -9.75 2.22 -17.67
C CYS A 46 -9.96 0.99 -16.76
N LEU A 47 -11.05 0.97 -15.99
CA LEU A 47 -11.41 -0.17 -15.15
C LEU A 47 -11.65 -1.42 -16.01
N VAL A 48 -12.42 -1.31 -17.10
CA VAL A 48 -12.67 -2.43 -18.02
C VAL A 48 -11.37 -2.96 -18.61
N LEU A 49 -10.45 -2.09 -19.05
CA LEU A 49 -9.14 -2.51 -19.56
C LEU A 49 -8.31 -3.24 -18.49
N ILE A 50 -8.31 -2.75 -17.25
CA ILE A 50 -7.65 -3.42 -16.12
C ILE A 50 -8.25 -4.81 -15.90
N LEU A 51 -9.58 -4.95 -15.95
CA LEU A 51 -10.27 -6.24 -15.73
C LEU A 51 -10.02 -7.23 -16.86
N ILE A 52 -10.05 -6.80 -18.11
CA ILE A 52 -9.71 -7.65 -19.26
C ILE A 52 -8.28 -8.15 -19.11
N ALA A 53 -7.33 -7.25 -18.82
CA ALA A 53 -5.94 -7.64 -18.64
C ALA A 53 -5.73 -8.58 -17.45
N SER A 54 -6.38 -8.30 -16.33
CA SER A 54 -6.33 -9.19 -15.17
C SER A 54 -6.91 -10.57 -15.48
N LYS A 55 -8.01 -10.64 -16.24
CA LYS A 55 -8.59 -11.92 -16.67
C LYS A 55 -7.64 -12.72 -17.56
N THR A 56 -6.86 -12.06 -18.42
CA THR A 56 -5.85 -12.77 -19.23
C THR A 56 -4.69 -13.33 -18.40
N VAL A 57 -4.35 -12.67 -17.28
CA VAL A 57 -3.21 -13.06 -16.44
C VAL A 57 -3.60 -14.09 -15.37
N TYR A 58 -4.77 -13.95 -14.75
CA TYR A 58 -5.21 -14.76 -13.60
C TYR A 58 -6.49 -15.57 -13.88
N GLY A 59 -6.95 -15.63 -15.13
CA GLY A 59 -8.23 -16.25 -15.47
C GLY A 59 -9.40 -15.55 -14.79
N ASN A 60 -10.46 -16.31 -14.45
CA ASN A 60 -11.65 -15.75 -13.82
C ASN A 60 -11.37 -15.13 -12.44
N GLY A 61 -10.32 -15.58 -11.74
CA GLY A 61 -9.89 -14.99 -10.46
C GLY A 61 -9.48 -13.53 -10.58
N GLY A 62 -9.02 -13.09 -11.75
CA GLY A 62 -8.66 -11.69 -12.01
C GLY A 62 -9.84 -10.72 -11.88
N LEU A 63 -11.08 -11.20 -12.02
CA LEU A 63 -12.28 -10.37 -11.87
C LEU A 63 -12.52 -9.89 -10.44
N TRP A 64 -11.89 -10.52 -9.43
CA TRP A 64 -11.92 -10.03 -8.04
C TRP A 64 -11.35 -8.61 -7.89
N LEU A 65 -10.52 -8.15 -8.83
CA LEU A 65 -10.08 -6.75 -8.87
C LEU A 65 -11.23 -5.76 -9.07
N ALA A 66 -12.37 -6.18 -9.64
CA ALA A 66 -13.54 -5.31 -9.73
C ALA A 66 -14.06 -4.98 -8.34
N VAL A 67 -14.15 -5.98 -7.45
CA VAL A 67 -14.60 -5.81 -6.06
C VAL A 67 -13.62 -4.92 -5.26
N TYR A 68 -12.32 -5.00 -5.59
CA TYR A 68 -11.27 -4.17 -5.00
C TYR A 68 -11.33 -2.71 -5.47
N LEU A 69 -11.46 -2.45 -6.78
CA LEU A 69 -11.29 -1.12 -7.37
C LEU A 69 -12.60 -0.34 -7.56
N LEU A 70 -13.68 -1.02 -7.94
CA LEU A 70 -14.93 -0.38 -8.35
C LEU A 70 -15.57 0.41 -7.21
N PRO A 71 -15.75 -0.13 -5.98
CA PRO A 71 -16.49 0.58 -4.93
C PRO A 71 -15.79 1.88 -4.50
N MET A 72 -14.47 1.85 -4.34
CA MET A 72 -13.68 3.06 -4.05
C MET A 72 -13.79 4.10 -5.17
N THR A 73 -13.65 3.67 -6.43
CA THR A 73 -13.71 4.56 -7.60
C THR A 73 -15.09 5.20 -7.72
N ALA A 74 -16.14 4.40 -7.56
CA ALA A 74 -17.54 4.85 -7.58
C ALA A 74 -17.85 5.80 -6.43
N ALA A 75 -17.35 5.50 -5.22
CA ALA A 75 -17.53 6.36 -4.05
C ALA A 75 -16.87 7.73 -4.27
N PHE A 76 -15.64 7.75 -4.81
CA PHE A 76 -14.97 9.01 -5.13
C PHE A 76 -15.68 9.80 -6.21
N ALA A 77 -16.09 9.14 -7.31
CA ALA A 77 -16.87 9.78 -8.38
C ALA A 77 -18.16 10.40 -7.85
N THR A 78 -18.91 9.64 -7.03
CA THR A 78 -20.16 10.12 -6.42
C THR A 78 -19.92 11.33 -5.51
N CYS A 79 -18.85 11.32 -4.72
CA CYS A 79 -18.49 12.45 -3.86
C CYS A 79 -18.13 13.72 -4.66
N LEU A 80 -17.51 13.57 -5.84
CA LEU A 80 -17.22 14.70 -6.72
C LEU A 80 -18.50 15.30 -7.30
N GLU A 81 -19.42 14.46 -7.80
CA GLU A 81 -20.71 14.90 -8.34
C GLU A 81 -21.55 15.60 -7.26
N MET A 82 -21.60 15.03 -6.06
CA MET A 82 -22.31 15.58 -4.91
C MET A 82 -21.59 16.74 -4.22
N ARG A 83 -20.39 17.11 -4.68
CA ARG A 83 -19.54 18.17 -4.10
C ARG A 83 -19.33 18.00 -2.59
N VAL A 84 -19.10 16.77 -2.15
CA VAL A 84 -18.87 16.45 -0.73
C VAL A 84 -17.53 17.06 -0.28
N PRO A 85 -17.46 17.73 0.89
CA PRO A 85 -16.22 18.34 1.37
C PRO A 85 -15.06 17.34 1.47
N PHE A 86 -13.85 17.80 1.18
CA PHE A 86 -12.64 16.97 1.02
C PHE A 86 -12.45 15.91 2.12
N PHE A 87 -12.51 16.30 3.39
CA PHE A 87 -12.27 15.37 4.50
C PHE A 87 -13.35 14.29 4.62
N LYS A 88 -14.61 14.63 4.29
CA LYS A 88 -15.70 13.65 4.22
C LYS A 88 -15.49 12.71 3.05
N THR A 89 -15.10 13.24 1.88
CA THR A 89 -14.77 12.44 0.69
C THR A 89 -13.63 11.46 0.97
N ALA A 90 -12.53 11.92 1.56
CA ALA A 90 -11.41 11.05 1.95
C ALA A 90 -11.83 9.96 2.95
N ALA A 91 -12.71 10.28 3.92
CA ALA A 91 -13.23 9.29 4.87
C ALA A 91 -14.15 8.26 4.21
N ILE A 92 -15.01 8.67 3.26
CA ILE A 92 -15.87 7.76 2.50
C ILE A 92 -15.03 6.83 1.62
N VAL A 93 -14.03 7.38 0.91
CA VAL A 93 -13.08 6.61 0.10
C VAL A 93 -12.31 5.62 0.96
N LEU A 94 -11.84 6.04 2.15
CA LEU A 94 -11.17 5.15 3.10
C LEU A 94 -12.07 3.99 3.53
N GLY A 95 -13.29 4.28 3.98
CA GLY A 95 -14.22 3.25 4.47
C GLY A 95 -14.62 2.26 3.38
N THR A 96 -14.97 2.76 2.19
CA THR A 96 -15.31 1.90 1.05
C THR A 96 -14.14 1.05 0.61
N PHE A 97 -12.92 1.60 0.61
CA PHE A 97 -11.74 0.84 0.22
C PHE A 97 -11.40 -0.27 1.22
N ILE A 98 -11.49 0.00 2.52
CA ILE A 98 -11.31 -1.02 3.58
C ILE A 98 -12.34 -2.13 3.42
N VAL A 99 -13.62 -1.80 3.24
CA VAL A 99 -14.69 -2.79 3.07
C VAL A 99 -14.44 -3.65 1.83
N SER A 100 -14.15 -3.05 0.68
CA SER A 100 -13.78 -3.75 -0.55
C SER A 100 -12.65 -4.74 -0.32
N MET A 101 -11.59 -4.29 0.35
CA MET A 101 -10.42 -5.11 0.60
C MET A 101 -10.70 -6.25 1.57
N LEU A 102 -11.51 -6.03 2.60
CA LEU A 102 -11.96 -7.09 3.51
C LEU A 102 -12.82 -8.14 2.80
N VAL A 103 -13.73 -7.71 1.90
CA VAL A 103 -14.56 -8.64 1.12
C VAL A 103 -13.69 -9.53 0.24
N VAL A 104 -12.73 -8.95 -0.48
CA VAL A 104 -11.78 -9.72 -1.31
C VAL A 104 -10.97 -10.68 -0.44
N PHE A 105 -10.46 -10.22 0.70
CA PHE A 105 -9.70 -11.07 1.60
C PHE A 105 -10.53 -12.25 2.14
N ILE A 106 -11.76 -12.00 2.60
CA ILE A 106 -12.65 -13.05 3.11
C ILE A 106 -12.99 -14.06 2.01
N ALA A 107 -13.24 -13.59 0.78
CA ALA A 107 -13.51 -14.46 -0.36
C ALA A 107 -12.31 -15.36 -0.66
N LEU A 108 -11.11 -14.79 -0.77
CA LEU A 108 -9.88 -15.53 -1.00
C LEU A 108 -9.57 -16.50 0.14
N GLN A 109 -9.83 -16.13 1.40
CA GLN A 109 -9.67 -17.02 2.56
C GLN A 109 -10.59 -18.24 2.47
N ARG A 110 -11.83 -18.07 1.99
CA ARG A 110 -12.79 -19.16 1.79
C ARG A 110 -12.36 -20.08 0.64
N GLU A 111 -11.93 -19.51 -0.49
CA GLU A 111 -11.41 -20.28 -1.62
C GLU A 111 -10.16 -21.09 -1.24
N ALA A 112 -9.31 -20.53 -0.38
CA ALA A 112 -8.10 -21.18 0.13
C ALA A 112 -8.34 -22.20 1.27
N GLY A 113 -9.60 -22.58 1.56
CA GLY A 113 -9.91 -23.56 2.60
C GLY A 113 -9.59 -23.10 4.02
N GLY A 114 -9.50 -21.78 4.26
CA GLY A 114 -9.26 -21.20 5.57
C GLY A 114 -7.81 -20.81 5.86
N ASN A 115 -6.84 -21.12 4.99
CA ASN A 115 -5.45 -20.65 5.13
C ASN A 115 -4.91 -20.02 3.84
N LEU A 116 -5.28 -18.75 3.59
CA LEU A 116 -4.86 -18.02 2.39
C LEU A 116 -3.34 -17.88 2.28
N TYR A 117 -2.64 -17.69 3.41
CA TYR A 117 -1.20 -17.44 3.39
C TYR A 117 -0.42 -18.68 2.96
N GLU A 118 -0.82 -19.85 3.45
CA GLU A 118 -0.24 -21.12 3.02
C GLU A 118 -0.61 -21.47 1.58
N ALA A 119 -1.84 -21.16 1.14
CA ALA A 119 -2.25 -21.33 -0.26
C ALA A 119 -1.40 -20.47 -1.21
N ILE A 120 -1.11 -19.21 -0.85
CA ILE A 120 -0.21 -18.34 -1.62
C ILE A 120 1.21 -18.89 -1.64
N ALA A 121 1.71 -19.39 -0.51
CA ALA A 121 3.04 -20.00 -0.43
C ALA A 121 3.14 -21.27 -1.31
N LYS A 122 2.10 -22.10 -1.29
CA LYS A 122 2.01 -23.30 -2.14
C LYS A 122 1.99 -22.95 -3.62
N GLU A 123 1.17 -21.97 -4.02
CA GLU A 123 1.11 -21.52 -5.41
C GLU A 123 2.45 -20.95 -5.88
N ALA A 124 3.15 -20.21 -5.02
CA ALA A 124 4.49 -19.70 -5.33
C ALA A 124 5.52 -20.83 -5.49
N ILE A 125 5.44 -21.89 -4.70
CA ILE A 125 6.29 -23.09 -4.86
C ILE A 125 5.97 -23.81 -6.17
N THR A 126 4.69 -24.03 -6.47
CA THR A 126 4.27 -24.65 -7.74
C THR A 126 4.71 -23.81 -8.95
N GLY A 127 4.64 -22.48 -8.85
CA GLY A 127 5.19 -21.58 -9.87
C GLY A 127 6.71 -21.72 -10.03
N LEU A 128 7.44 -21.88 -8.92
CA LEU A 128 8.89 -22.09 -8.91
C LEU A 128 9.30 -23.47 -9.44
N GLU A 129 8.53 -24.51 -9.15
CA GLU A 129 8.74 -25.87 -9.68
C GLU A 129 8.67 -25.89 -11.22
N ASN A 130 7.72 -25.14 -11.78
CA ASN A 130 7.52 -25.04 -13.22
C ASN A 130 8.46 -24.02 -13.91
N PHE A 131 9.33 -23.35 -13.14
CA PHE A 131 10.19 -22.31 -13.69
C PHE A 131 11.40 -22.90 -14.44
N PRO A 132 11.60 -22.59 -15.74
CA PRO A 132 12.65 -23.21 -16.55
C PRO A 132 14.07 -23.01 -16.02
N ALA A 133 14.34 -21.92 -15.30
CA ALA A 133 15.62 -21.62 -14.69
C ALA A 133 15.60 -21.74 -13.16
N ARG A 134 14.75 -22.63 -12.61
CA ARG A 134 14.57 -22.87 -11.17
C ARG A 134 15.90 -23.02 -10.45
N ASP A 135 16.75 -23.94 -10.90
CA ASP A 135 17.99 -24.28 -10.18
C ASP A 135 18.99 -23.11 -10.20
N ASN A 136 19.06 -22.35 -11.30
CA ASN A 136 19.85 -21.11 -11.37
C ASN A 136 19.35 -20.05 -10.37
N LEU A 137 18.03 -19.91 -10.24
CA LEU A 137 17.42 -18.98 -9.30
C LEU A 137 17.66 -19.39 -7.84
N LEU A 138 17.45 -20.68 -7.53
CA LEU A 138 17.71 -21.26 -6.20
C LEU A 138 19.19 -21.13 -5.83
N TYR A 139 20.09 -21.37 -6.77
CA TYR A 139 21.52 -21.17 -6.58
C TYR A 139 21.87 -19.73 -6.26
N THR A 140 21.25 -18.77 -6.96
CA THR A 140 21.43 -17.34 -6.68
C THR A 140 20.94 -16.98 -5.28
N PHE A 141 19.80 -17.51 -4.85
CA PHE A 141 19.26 -17.28 -3.50
C PHE A 141 20.13 -17.92 -2.42
N TRP A 142 20.62 -19.14 -2.64
CA TRP A 142 21.55 -19.80 -1.73
C TRP A 142 22.87 -19.04 -1.61
N ARG A 143 23.53 -18.73 -2.75
CA ARG A 143 24.79 -17.98 -2.77
C ARG A 143 24.64 -16.57 -2.21
N GLY A 144 23.47 -15.95 -2.38
CA GLY A 144 23.11 -14.66 -1.80
C GLY A 144 22.78 -14.71 -0.30
N GLY A 145 22.83 -15.89 0.33
CA GLY A 145 22.56 -16.07 1.76
C GLY A 145 21.07 -16.01 2.14
N LEU A 146 20.16 -16.00 1.16
CA LEU A 146 18.71 -16.02 1.42
C LEU A 146 18.22 -17.42 1.81
N LEU A 147 18.90 -18.47 1.34
CA LEU A 147 18.58 -19.86 1.63
C LEU A 147 19.79 -20.56 2.24
N SER A 148 19.53 -21.54 3.11
CA SER A 148 20.52 -22.48 3.63
C SER A 148 20.19 -23.90 3.20
N HIS A 149 21.19 -24.70 2.82
CA HIS A 149 20.98 -26.08 2.40
C HIS A 149 20.75 -27.05 3.58
N GLY A 150 21.01 -26.61 4.83
CA GLY A 150 20.70 -27.38 6.03
C GLY A 150 21.48 -28.68 6.22
N GLN A 151 22.46 -28.96 5.35
CA GLN A 151 23.32 -30.14 5.42
C GLN A 151 24.72 -29.78 5.96
N GLU A 152 25.51 -30.78 6.33
CA GLU A 152 26.90 -30.61 6.77
C GLU A 152 27.75 -29.93 5.67
N ALA A 153 28.79 -29.19 6.08
CA ALA A 153 29.56 -28.30 5.20
C ALA A 153 30.24 -29.01 4.01
N GLU A 154 30.47 -30.33 4.10
CA GLU A 154 31.13 -31.14 3.07
C GLU A 154 30.16 -31.95 2.20
N SER A 155 28.85 -31.75 2.36
CA SER A 155 27.84 -32.48 1.58
C SER A 155 27.87 -32.07 0.11
N GLN A 156 27.86 -33.06 -0.79
CA GLN A 156 27.69 -32.81 -2.22
C GLN A 156 26.25 -32.34 -2.47
N LEU A 157 26.08 -31.08 -2.89
CA LEU A 157 24.78 -30.41 -3.03
C LEU A 157 24.13 -30.61 -4.41
N PHE A 158 24.91 -31.05 -5.40
CA PHE A 158 24.50 -31.11 -6.81
C PHE A 158 24.60 -32.52 -7.38
N GLU A 159 23.68 -32.83 -8.28
CA GLU A 159 23.68 -34.00 -9.14
C GLU A 159 23.85 -33.60 -10.60
N SER A 160 24.62 -34.38 -11.35
CA SER A 160 24.79 -34.16 -12.79
C SER A 160 23.57 -34.68 -13.54
N THR A 161 22.97 -33.81 -14.35
CA THR A 161 21.87 -34.18 -15.24
C THR A 161 22.40 -34.95 -16.45
N GLN A 162 21.56 -35.79 -17.05
CA GLN A 162 21.90 -36.63 -18.22
C GLN A 162 22.41 -35.84 -19.45
N TYR A 163 22.19 -34.51 -19.49
CA TYR A 163 22.58 -33.63 -20.59
C TYR A 163 23.76 -32.69 -20.23
N GLY A 164 24.53 -32.98 -19.17
CA GLY A 164 25.72 -32.21 -18.80
C GLY A 164 25.45 -30.91 -18.01
N GLY A 165 24.21 -30.70 -17.55
CA GLY A 165 23.85 -29.66 -16.58
C GLY A 165 23.92 -30.14 -15.13
N TRP A 166 23.68 -29.25 -14.19
CA TRP A 166 23.61 -29.54 -12.75
C TRP A 166 22.21 -29.27 -12.21
N THR A 167 21.78 -30.04 -11.22
CA THR A 167 20.56 -29.77 -10.45
C THR A 167 20.85 -29.98 -8.97
N PHE A 168 20.08 -29.33 -8.10
CA PHE A 168 20.20 -29.56 -6.66
C PHE A 168 19.66 -30.93 -6.29
N LYS A 169 20.27 -31.56 -5.29
CA LYS A 169 19.73 -32.79 -4.72
C LYS A 169 18.30 -32.60 -4.20
N PRO A 170 17.43 -33.62 -4.29
CA PRO A 170 16.04 -33.53 -3.86
C PRO A 170 15.88 -33.06 -2.41
N GLU A 171 16.77 -33.46 -1.50
CA GLU A 171 16.73 -33.07 -0.08
C GLU A 171 17.03 -31.58 0.10
N VAL A 172 17.97 -31.04 -0.69
CA VAL A 172 18.33 -29.61 -0.67
C VAL A 172 17.18 -28.77 -1.23
N ILE A 173 16.53 -29.24 -2.30
CA ILE A 173 15.35 -28.57 -2.87
C ILE A 173 14.21 -28.54 -1.83
N ALA A 174 13.95 -29.64 -1.14
CA ALA A 174 12.90 -29.71 -0.12
C ALA A 174 13.13 -28.69 1.02
N GLU A 175 14.37 -28.56 1.50
CA GLU A 175 14.72 -27.58 2.54
C GLU A 175 14.61 -26.13 2.02
N PHE A 176 15.02 -25.88 0.77
CA PHE A 176 14.81 -24.58 0.14
C PHE A 176 13.33 -24.22 0.03
N TYR A 177 12.47 -25.14 -0.41
CA TYR A 177 11.04 -24.92 -0.50
C TYR A 177 10.39 -24.65 0.85
N LYS A 178 10.82 -25.35 1.90
CA LYS A 178 10.37 -25.09 3.27
C LYS A 178 10.72 -23.67 3.72
N GLN A 179 11.95 -23.21 3.48
CA GLN A 179 12.37 -21.85 3.84
C GLN A 179 11.65 -20.78 3.02
N ILE A 180 11.47 -21.02 1.71
CA ILE A 180 10.71 -20.12 0.83
C ILE A 180 9.25 -20.03 1.29
N SER A 181 8.61 -21.17 1.57
CA SER A 181 7.23 -21.22 2.08
C SER A 181 7.06 -20.40 3.36
N ALA A 182 7.95 -20.61 4.34
CA ALA A 182 7.92 -19.90 5.61
C ALA A 182 8.07 -18.39 5.43
N ARG A 183 9.00 -17.97 4.56
CA ARG A 183 9.22 -16.55 4.24
C ARG A 183 8.04 -15.92 3.52
N ILE A 184 7.49 -16.58 2.50
CA ILE A 184 6.31 -16.08 1.76
C ILE A 184 5.12 -15.96 2.71
N THR A 185 4.84 -17.00 3.50
CA THR A 185 3.75 -16.99 4.49
C THR A 185 3.90 -15.82 5.45
N ALA A 186 5.10 -15.58 5.98
CA ALA A 186 5.36 -14.46 6.88
C ALA A 186 5.19 -13.09 6.19
N LEU A 187 5.71 -12.93 4.98
CA LEU A 187 5.58 -11.69 4.19
C LEU A 187 4.11 -11.40 3.89
N THR A 188 3.36 -12.37 3.38
CA THR A 188 1.94 -12.21 3.05
C THR A 188 1.09 -11.93 4.29
N ALA A 189 1.38 -12.59 5.42
CA ALA A 189 0.70 -12.33 6.70
C ALA A 189 0.93 -10.89 7.21
N SER A 190 2.09 -10.29 6.91
CA SER A 190 2.38 -8.90 7.26
C SER A 190 1.84 -7.87 6.25
N LEU A 191 1.71 -8.28 4.98
CA LEU A 191 1.25 -7.41 3.89
C LEU A 191 -0.19 -6.95 4.09
N LEU A 192 -1.09 -7.87 4.43
CA LEU A 192 -2.51 -7.55 4.53
C LEU A 192 -2.83 -6.50 5.60
N PRO A 193 -2.34 -6.61 6.85
CA PRO A 193 -2.46 -5.52 7.83
C PRO A 193 -1.95 -4.19 7.29
N GLY A 194 -0.78 -4.18 6.62
CA GLY A 194 -0.20 -2.96 6.04
C GLY A 194 -1.08 -2.32 4.97
N LEU A 195 -1.67 -3.15 4.11
CA LEU A 195 -2.56 -2.71 3.06
C LEU A 195 -3.89 -2.16 3.62
N LEU A 196 -4.50 -2.86 4.58
CA LEU A 196 -5.77 -2.46 5.20
C LEU A 196 -5.67 -1.16 6.00
N THR A 197 -4.49 -0.81 6.51
CA THR A 197 -4.29 0.38 7.34
C THR A 197 -3.50 1.47 6.62
N SER A 198 -2.19 1.32 6.49
CA SER A 198 -1.31 2.42 6.07
C SER A 198 -1.56 2.80 4.61
N TYR A 199 -1.70 1.79 3.75
CA TYR A 199 -1.91 2.00 2.33
C TYR A 199 -3.29 2.57 2.02
N THR A 200 -4.37 2.06 2.61
CA THR A 200 -5.73 2.61 2.44
C THR A 200 -5.81 4.05 2.94
N ILE A 201 -5.23 4.38 4.10
CA ILE A 201 -5.16 5.76 4.62
C ILE A 201 -4.39 6.67 3.67
N THR A 202 -3.20 6.25 3.25
CA THR A 202 -2.37 7.04 2.33
C THR A 202 -3.10 7.27 1.01
N THR A 203 -3.70 6.23 0.43
CA THR A 203 -4.44 6.31 -0.83
C THR A 203 -5.65 7.23 -0.70
N ALA A 204 -6.43 7.08 0.38
CA ALA A 204 -7.63 7.86 0.60
C ALA A 204 -7.36 9.34 0.91
N PHE A 205 -6.30 9.67 1.65
CA PHE A 205 -5.99 11.06 1.99
C PHE A 205 -5.01 11.71 1.01
N ALA A 206 -3.86 11.08 0.76
CA ALA A 206 -2.84 11.62 -0.14
C ALA A 206 -3.20 11.41 -1.61
N GLY A 207 -3.73 10.23 -1.98
CA GLY A 207 -4.17 9.95 -3.35
C GLY A 207 -5.32 10.84 -3.79
N THR A 208 -6.40 10.90 -3.01
CA THR A 208 -7.53 11.82 -3.25
C THR A 208 -7.10 13.28 -3.24
N GLY A 209 -6.24 13.69 -2.28
CA GLY A 209 -5.74 15.07 -2.21
C GLY A 209 -4.89 15.46 -3.41
N LEU A 210 -4.07 14.53 -3.93
CA LEU A 210 -3.31 14.71 -5.16
C LEU A 210 -4.24 14.83 -6.37
N ALA A 211 -5.25 13.98 -6.48
CA ALA A 211 -6.24 13.99 -7.56
C ALA A 211 -6.99 15.33 -7.63
N ILE A 212 -7.55 15.79 -6.51
CA ILE A 212 -8.27 17.06 -6.45
C ILE A 212 -7.33 18.24 -6.71
N LYS A 213 -6.09 18.21 -6.18
CA LYS A 213 -5.11 19.27 -6.42
C LYS A 213 -4.79 19.43 -7.91
N LEU A 214 -4.59 18.32 -8.61
CA LEU A 214 -4.34 18.35 -10.05
C LEU A 214 -5.60 18.76 -10.80
N ALA A 215 -6.76 18.26 -10.40
CA ALA A 215 -8.02 18.62 -11.05
C ALA A 215 -8.35 20.11 -10.92
N THR A 216 -8.11 20.70 -9.75
CA THR A 216 -8.24 22.15 -9.51
C THR A 216 -7.24 22.94 -10.35
N ARG A 217 -6.02 22.42 -10.58
CA ARG A 217 -5.02 23.09 -11.42
C ARG A 217 -5.43 23.12 -12.90
N TYR A 218 -6.08 22.06 -13.38
CA TYR A 218 -6.50 21.91 -14.77
C TYR A 218 -7.98 22.26 -14.99
N ASP A 219 -8.68 22.73 -13.96
CA ASP A 219 -10.11 23.05 -13.96
C ASP A 219 -11.01 21.93 -14.49
N THR A 220 -10.75 20.70 -14.04
CA THR A 220 -11.42 19.47 -14.52
C THR A 220 -12.44 18.90 -13.53
N ALA A 221 -12.35 19.28 -12.25
CA ALA A 221 -13.28 18.86 -11.19
C ALA A 221 -13.33 19.89 -10.06
N PRO A 222 -14.41 19.91 -9.24
CA PRO A 222 -14.51 20.83 -8.11
C PRO A 222 -13.40 20.60 -7.09
N SER A 223 -12.97 21.69 -6.43
CA SER A 223 -11.89 21.67 -5.43
C SER A 223 -12.30 21.07 -4.08
N LEU A 224 -13.59 20.80 -3.86
CA LEU A 224 -14.18 20.19 -2.65
C LEU A 224 -13.75 20.86 -1.34
N ASP A 225 -13.54 22.19 -1.35
CA ASP A 225 -13.05 22.97 -0.21
C ASP A 225 -11.74 22.44 0.37
N MET A 226 -10.91 21.77 -0.45
CA MET A 226 -9.66 21.19 0.02
C MET A 226 -8.68 22.29 0.46
N PRO A 227 -8.26 22.32 1.73
CA PRO A 227 -7.29 23.30 2.18
C PRO A 227 -5.92 23.05 1.51
N PRO A 228 -5.07 24.09 1.36
CA PRO A 228 -3.72 23.90 0.88
C PRO A 228 -2.99 22.85 1.72
N PHE A 229 -2.30 21.89 1.10
CA PHE A 229 -1.64 20.79 1.81
C PHE A 229 -0.69 21.24 2.94
N SER A 230 -0.07 22.43 2.84
CA SER A 230 0.77 23.01 3.89
C SER A 230 0.03 23.39 5.19
N LYS A 231 -1.30 23.49 5.12
CA LYS A 231 -2.21 23.76 6.25
C LYS A 231 -2.89 22.49 6.76
N TRP A 232 -2.53 21.30 6.27
CA TRP A 232 -3.08 20.05 6.78
C TRP A 232 -2.47 19.72 8.15
N PHE A 233 -3.31 19.39 9.13
CA PHE A 233 -2.88 19.04 10.48
C PHE A 233 -3.93 18.15 11.17
N ILE A 234 -3.48 17.42 12.19
CA ILE A 234 -4.32 16.66 13.12
C ILE A 234 -4.64 17.55 14.33
N SER A 235 -5.92 17.66 14.70
CA SER A 235 -6.35 18.45 15.86
C SER A 235 -5.73 17.94 17.17
N ARG A 236 -5.68 18.78 18.22
CA ARG A 236 -5.14 18.36 19.54
C ARG A 236 -5.94 17.20 20.14
N SER A 237 -7.26 17.27 20.04
CA SER A 237 -8.17 16.22 20.53
C SER A 237 -7.95 14.89 19.81
N LEU A 238 -7.78 14.91 18.48
CA LEU A 238 -7.49 13.70 17.70
C LEU A 238 -6.08 13.17 17.96
N GLY A 239 -5.07 14.04 18.05
CA GLY A 239 -3.69 13.64 18.36
C GLY A 239 -3.56 12.95 19.72
N ARG A 240 -4.32 13.40 20.74
CA ARG A 240 -4.37 12.72 22.05
C ARG A 240 -5.02 11.34 21.98
N ARG A 241 -6.00 11.13 21.10
CA ARG A 241 -6.59 9.79 20.87
C ARG A 241 -5.62 8.90 20.10
N MET A 242 -4.88 9.49 19.15
CA MET A 242 -3.91 8.78 18.33
C MET A 242 -2.65 8.35 19.09
N SER A 243 -2.28 9.00 20.20
CA SER A 243 -1.14 8.54 21.02
C SER A 243 -1.33 7.13 21.58
N VAL A 244 -2.59 6.72 21.83
CA VAL A 244 -2.92 5.34 22.23
C VAL A 244 -2.58 4.34 21.13
N LEU A 245 -2.72 4.73 19.86
CA LEU A 245 -2.38 3.87 18.72
C LEU A 245 -0.87 3.62 18.63
N ALA A 246 -0.03 4.54 19.10
CA ALA A 246 1.41 4.35 19.18
C ALA A 246 1.79 3.22 20.17
N LEU A 247 1.01 3.04 21.25
CA LEU A 247 1.19 1.92 22.18
C LEU A 247 0.91 0.56 21.54
N GLY A 248 0.20 0.53 20.40
CA GLY A 248 0.03 -0.68 19.60
C GLY A 248 1.37 -1.33 19.20
N TYR A 249 2.42 -0.52 19.01
CA TYR A 249 3.76 -1.05 18.76
C TYR A 249 4.31 -1.87 19.94
N LEU A 250 4.01 -1.47 21.18
CA LEU A 250 4.45 -2.25 22.35
C LEU A 250 3.78 -3.62 22.38
N MET A 251 2.53 -3.72 21.94
CA MET A 251 1.82 -5.01 21.85
C MET A 251 2.50 -5.98 20.88
N THR A 252 3.18 -5.48 19.83
CA THR A 252 3.87 -6.35 18.88
C THR A 252 5.12 -7.00 19.46
N ILE A 253 5.70 -6.38 20.48
CA ILE A 253 6.92 -6.82 21.16
C ILE A 253 6.59 -7.63 22.42
N LEU A 254 5.63 -7.15 23.22
CA LEU A 254 5.35 -7.67 24.56
C LEU A 254 4.44 -8.90 24.56
N THR A 255 3.79 -9.22 23.44
CA THR A 255 2.78 -10.27 23.39
C THR A 255 3.20 -11.42 22.46
N ALA A 256 3.15 -12.65 22.96
CA ALA A 256 3.38 -13.86 22.17
C ALA A 256 2.15 -14.27 21.32
N ASN A 257 0.95 -13.80 21.69
CA ASN A 257 -0.28 -14.10 20.97
C ASN A 257 -0.31 -13.43 19.58
N PRO A 258 -0.43 -14.21 18.49
CA PRO A 258 -0.43 -13.69 17.12
C PRO A 258 -1.52 -12.65 16.84
N VAL A 259 -2.71 -12.79 17.43
CA VAL A 259 -3.85 -11.89 17.21
C VAL A 259 -3.56 -10.50 17.78
N PHE A 260 -3.08 -10.45 19.02
CA PHE A 260 -2.72 -9.19 19.66
C PHE A 260 -1.54 -8.51 18.97
N ARG A 261 -0.58 -9.28 18.45
CA ARG A 261 0.53 -8.75 17.66
C ARG A 261 0.05 -8.11 16.35
N ILE A 262 -0.87 -8.76 15.63
CA ILE A 262 -1.46 -8.19 14.40
C ILE A 262 -2.28 -6.94 14.70
N ALA A 263 -3.11 -6.97 15.74
CA ALA A 263 -3.90 -5.81 16.16
C ALA A 263 -2.99 -4.63 16.55
N GLY A 264 -1.92 -4.88 17.32
CA GLY A 264 -0.91 -3.89 17.68
C GLY A 264 -0.21 -3.29 16.45
N GLN A 265 0.15 -4.12 15.47
CA GLN A 265 0.74 -3.69 14.21
C GLN A 265 -0.22 -2.80 13.41
N MET A 266 -1.50 -3.18 13.32
CA MET A 266 -2.52 -2.38 12.63
C MET A 266 -2.71 -1.02 13.29
N MET A 267 -2.78 -0.97 14.63
CA MET A 267 -2.85 0.29 15.39
C MET A 267 -1.64 1.18 15.09
N TYR A 268 -0.43 0.62 15.15
CA TYR A 268 0.79 1.36 14.84
C TYR A 268 0.81 1.86 13.39
N ASN A 269 0.37 1.06 12.42
CA ASN A 269 0.31 1.47 11.03
C ASN A 269 -0.64 2.66 10.79
N VAL A 270 -1.78 2.71 11.50
CA VAL A 270 -2.72 3.85 11.44
C VAL A 270 -2.04 5.10 11.98
N PHE A 271 -1.41 5.01 13.16
CA PHE A 271 -0.60 6.08 13.73
C PHE A 271 0.45 6.57 12.71
N PHE A 272 1.23 5.64 12.19
CA PHE A 272 2.32 5.90 11.26
C PHE A 272 1.84 6.66 10.02
N ALA A 273 0.78 6.20 9.37
CA ALA A 273 0.29 6.78 8.11
C ALA A 273 -0.17 8.24 8.28
N PHE A 274 -0.98 8.51 9.30
CA PHE A 274 -1.48 9.87 9.55
C PHE A 274 -0.35 10.83 9.94
N TYR A 275 0.57 10.40 10.80
CA TYR A 275 1.72 11.24 11.19
C TYR A 275 2.72 11.40 10.04
N ALA A 276 2.89 10.42 9.15
CA ALA A 276 3.67 10.60 7.93
C ALA A 276 3.07 11.66 7.01
N ILE A 277 1.74 11.65 6.81
CA ILE A 277 1.04 12.70 6.07
C ILE A 277 1.21 14.07 6.75
N GLN A 278 1.15 14.11 8.09
CA GLN A 278 1.41 15.35 8.85
C GLN A 278 2.82 15.87 8.63
N GLY A 279 3.84 15.02 8.71
CA GLY A 279 5.22 15.44 8.54
C GLY A 279 5.52 15.91 7.12
N MET A 280 4.92 15.26 6.12
CA MET A 280 4.97 15.76 4.74
C MET A 280 4.31 17.14 4.62
N SER A 281 3.17 17.36 5.27
CA SER A 281 2.50 18.66 5.31
C SER A 281 3.37 19.74 5.97
N TYR A 282 4.00 19.39 7.10
CA TYR A 282 4.92 20.26 7.84
C TYR A 282 6.16 20.62 7.01
N LEU A 283 6.80 19.63 6.37
CA LEU A 283 7.95 19.90 5.51
C LEU A 283 7.56 20.76 4.32
N ASN A 284 6.41 20.50 3.70
CA ASN A 284 5.89 21.36 2.63
C ASN A 284 5.74 22.81 3.11
N TYR A 285 5.21 23.04 4.32
CA TYR A 285 5.14 24.38 4.93
C TYR A 285 6.51 25.04 5.06
N ILE A 286 7.53 24.34 5.60
CA ILE A 286 8.90 24.88 5.69
C ILE A 286 9.43 25.25 4.31
N MET A 287 9.31 24.36 3.34
CA MET A 287 9.80 24.58 1.99
C MET A 287 9.08 25.74 1.29
N LYS A 288 7.77 25.94 1.56
CA LYS A 288 7.05 27.13 1.09
C LYS A 288 7.64 28.41 1.69
N ARG A 289 7.89 28.42 3.01
CA ARG A 289 8.46 29.57 3.72
C ARG A 289 9.89 29.90 3.26
N ARG A 290 10.66 28.89 2.87
CA ARG A 290 12.01 29.03 2.28
C ARG A 290 11.99 29.40 0.79
N GLY A 291 10.83 29.58 0.17
CA GLY A 291 10.73 29.94 -1.25
C GLY A 291 11.06 28.81 -2.23
N THR A 292 11.05 27.55 -1.79
CA THR A 292 11.38 26.42 -2.68
C THR A 292 10.34 26.28 -3.80
N ARG A 293 10.82 26.09 -5.03
CA ARG A 293 10.00 25.95 -6.24
C ARG A 293 9.00 24.78 -6.15
N PRO A 294 7.78 24.91 -6.70
CA PRO A 294 6.73 23.91 -6.55
C PRO A 294 7.10 22.47 -6.97
N VAL A 295 7.81 22.32 -8.09
CA VAL A 295 8.21 21.01 -8.62
C VAL A 295 9.22 20.32 -7.70
N PHE A 296 10.25 21.04 -7.25
CA PHE A 296 11.23 20.50 -6.31
C PHE A 296 10.61 20.10 -4.97
N ARG A 297 9.63 20.87 -4.47
CA ARG A 297 8.86 20.48 -3.28
C ARG A 297 8.14 19.15 -3.49
N PHE A 298 7.48 18.98 -4.63
CA PHE A 298 6.78 17.75 -4.94
C PHE A 298 7.72 16.54 -5.02
N ILE A 299 8.83 16.67 -5.75
CA ILE A 299 9.84 15.60 -5.88
C ILE A 299 10.41 15.23 -4.50
N LEU A 300 10.79 16.21 -3.69
CA LEU A 300 11.39 15.96 -2.38
C LEU A 300 10.40 15.31 -1.41
N LEU A 301 9.13 15.72 -1.43
CA LEU A 301 8.08 15.07 -0.64
C LEU A 301 7.82 13.63 -1.09
N LEU A 302 7.83 13.38 -2.41
CA LEU A 302 7.69 12.04 -2.96
C LEU A 302 8.86 11.15 -2.55
N LEU A 303 10.10 11.63 -2.65
CA LEU A 303 11.30 10.91 -2.21
C LEU A 303 11.29 10.64 -0.71
N LEU A 304 10.91 11.63 0.10
CA LEU A 304 10.74 11.46 1.54
C LEU A 304 9.71 10.36 1.84
N PHE A 305 8.58 10.36 1.14
CA PHE A 305 7.54 9.34 1.34
C PHE A 305 8.02 7.93 0.94
N MET A 306 8.72 7.80 -0.19
CA MET A 306 9.13 6.50 -0.73
C MET A 306 10.34 5.90 0.00
N ILE A 307 11.29 6.74 0.43
CA ILE A 307 12.60 6.28 0.95
C ILE A 307 12.68 6.43 2.47
N LEU A 308 12.11 7.53 3.00
CA LEU A 308 12.31 7.97 4.38
C LEU A 308 10.98 8.23 5.09
N SER A 309 9.99 7.37 4.85
CA SER A 309 8.67 7.45 5.48
C SER A 309 8.72 7.53 7.02
N PRO A 310 9.62 6.79 7.71
CA PRO A 310 9.79 6.96 9.17
C PRO A 310 10.21 8.38 9.58
N VAL A 311 11.04 9.06 8.77
CA VAL A 311 11.42 10.45 9.04
C VAL A 311 10.22 11.37 8.89
N ALA A 312 9.37 11.16 7.86
CA ALA A 312 8.13 11.90 7.72
C ALA A 312 7.23 11.74 8.96
N MET A 313 7.08 10.51 9.46
CA MET A 313 6.28 10.24 10.65
C MET A 313 6.82 10.97 11.89
N ILE A 314 8.14 10.95 12.13
CA ILE A 314 8.78 11.68 13.23
C ILE A 314 8.55 13.20 13.12
N LEU A 315 8.71 13.77 11.92
CA LEU A 315 8.42 15.19 11.68
C LEU A 315 6.95 15.53 11.96
N GLY A 316 6.03 14.61 11.66
CA GLY A 316 4.63 14.76 11.98
C GLY A 316 4.38 14.80 13.49
N VAL A 317 5.00 13.91 14.24
CA VAL A 317 4.90 13.89 15.71
C VAL A 317 5.49 15.18 16.29
N TYR A 318 6.65 15.60 15.81
CA TYR A 318 7.26 16.88 16.20
C TYR A 318 6.30 18.06 15.97
N ASP A 319 5.67 18.14 14.79
CA ASP A 319 4.69 19.17 14.48
C ASP A 319 3.45 19.11 15.38
N GLN A 320 3.05 17.94 15.86
CA GLN A 320 1.92 17.79 16.78
C GLN A 320 2.22 18.31 18.18
N VAL A 321 3.42 18.02 18.70
CA VAL A 321 3.78 18.32 20.08
C VAL A 321 4.25 19.76 20.23
N MET A 322 5.08 20.24 19.30
CA MET A 322 5.65 21.60 19.36
C MET A 322 4.77 22.66 18.71
N ASP A 323 3.84 22.26 17.82
CA ASP A 323 2.97 23.14 17.03
C ASP A 323 3.68 24.38 16.43
N PRO A 324 4.81 24.20 15.71
CA PRO A 324 5.60 25.31 15.18
C PRO A 324 4.84 26.15 14.14
N ARG A 325 3.81 25.58 13.52
CA ARG A 325 2.95 26.26 12.54
C ARG A 325 1.83 27.07 13.19
N LYS A 326 1.58 26.90 14.50
CA LYS A 326 0.50 27.53 15.27
C LYS A 326 -0.87 27.39 14.59
N LEU A 327 -1.15 26.22 14.04
CA LEU A 327 -2.40 25.95 13.31
C LEU A 327 -3.53 25.49 14.25
N ARG A 328 -3.19 25.10 15.49
CA ARG A 328 -4.14 24.53 16.44
C ARG A 328 -4.53 25.60 17.45
N VAL A 329 -5.70 26.20 17.27
CA VAL A 329 -6.32 27.07 18.28
C VAL A 329 -6.82 26.19 19.41
N ASP A 330 -6.58 26.58 20.67
CA ASP A 330 -7.07 25.83 21.81
C ASP A 330 -8.61 25.88 21.84
N GLU A 331 -9.26 24.71 21.84
CA GLU A 331 -10.73 24.58 21.99
C GLU A 331 -11.26 25.25 23.29
N ASN A 332 -10.38 25.62 24.23
CA ASN A 332 -10.70 26.33 25.47
C ASN A 332 -10.54 27.85 25.40
N SER A 333 -10.04 28.44 24.31
CA SER A 333 -10.05 29.90 24.16
C SER A 333 -11.42 30.35 23.65
N LYS A 334 -12.42 30.38 24.55
CA LYS A 334 -13.59 31.23 24.33
C LYS A 334 -13.08 32.65 24.08
N LEU A 335 -13.45 33.23 22.96
CA LEU A 335 -13.22 34.66 22.70
C LEU A 335 -13.89 35.47 23.82
N PRO A 336 -13.30 36.60 24.28
CA PRO A 336 -13.80 37.35 25.43
C PRO A 336 -15.14 38.11 25.18
N PHE A 337 -15.92 37.73 24.17
CA PHE A 337 -17.18 38.39 23.81
C PHE A 337 -18.43 37.52 23.94
N GLU A 338 -18.34 36.38 24.63
CA GLU A 338 -19.52 35.63 25.09
C GLU A 338 -19.55 35.57 26.63
N ARG A 339 -19.96 36.69 27.24
CA ARG A 339 -20.61 36.74 28.56
C ARG A 339 -21.75 37.72 28.51
#